data_AF-A0A377R4R0-F1
#
_entry.id   AF-A0A377R4R0-F1
#
_cell.length_a   1.000
_cell.length_b   1.000
_cell.length_c   1.000
_cell.angle_alpha   90.00
_cell.angle_beta   90.00
_cell.angle_gamma   90.00
#
_symmetry.space_group_name_H-M   'P 1'
#
loop_
_entity.id
_entity.type
_entity.pdbx_description
1 polymer ?
#
loop_
_entity_poly.entity_id
_entity_poly.type
_entity_poly.pdbx_seq_one_letter_code
_entity_poly.pdbx_strand_id
1 'polypeptide(L)'
;MGAKPLTIVFKVLVNEARAGLILSITILLIAILGESAAAGLIGGGGIGDLGIRYGHQRYMPDVMAEVVALLSLIVIVIQSAGNYLSAKADKR
;
A
#
# COMPACT_ATOMS: atom_id res chain seq x y z
N MET A 1 -33.72 -14.75 17.90
CA MET A 1 -32.40 -14.92 17.27
C MET A 1 -32.56 -15.83 16.05
N GLY A 2 -32.75 -15.26 14.85
CA GLY A 2 -33.08 -16.01 13.63
C GLY A 2 -32.69 -15.27 12.34
N ALA A 3 -31.62 -14.47 12.39
CA ALA A 3 -31.12 -13.77 11.21
C ALA A 3 -30.38 -14.78 10.31
N LYS A 4 -30.68 -14.77 9.00
CA LYS A 4 -29.95 -15.57 8.01
C LYS A 4 -28.44 -15.31 8.14
N PRO A 5 -27.56 -16.31 7.98
CA PRO A 5 -26.11 -16.15 8.11
C PRO A 5 -25.56 -15.00 7.27
N LEU A 6 -26.06 -14.82 6.05
CA LEU A 6 -25.72 -13.70 5.16
C LEU A 6 -26.02 -12.33 5.77
N THR A 7 -27.12 -12.19 6.51
CA THR A 7 -27.46 -10.93 7.19
C THR A 7 -26.45 -10.61 8.29
N ILE A 8 -25.97 -11.62 9.02
CA ILE A 8 -24.97 -11.46 10.09
C ILE A 8 -23.63 -11.02 9.48
N VAL A 9 -23.20 -11.69 8.41
CA VAL A 9 -21.95 -11.35 7.71
C VAL A 9 -21.97 -9.91 7.22
N PHE A 10 -22.98 -9.52 6.43
CA PHE A 10 -22.98 -8.20 5.79
C PHE A 10 -23.36 -7.06 6.73
N LYS A 11 -24.29 -7.25 7.69
CA LYS A 11 -24.73 -6.15 8.56
C LYS A 11 -23.92 -6.00 9.84
N VAL A 12 -23.33 -7.08 10.35
CA VAL A 12 -22.61 -7.07 11.63
C VAL A 12 -21.11 -7.15 11.37
N LEU A 13 -20.62 -8.29 10.85
CA LEU A 13 -19.18 -8.54 10.72
C LEU A 13 -18.48 -7.55 9.79
N VAL A 14 -19.04 -7.28 8.60
CA VAL A 14 -18.46 -6.31 7.66
C VAL A 14 -18.48 -4.89 8.24
N ASN A 15 -19.53 -4.52 8.98
CA ASN A 15 -19.62 -3.19 9.60
C ASN A 15 -18.65 -3.03 10.77
N GLU A 16 -18.43 -4.09 11.54
CA GLU A 16 -17.50 -4.11 12.67
C GLU A 16 -16.04 -4.16 12.21
N ALA A 17 -15.76 -4.81 11.08
CA ALA A 17 -14.41 -4.94 10.52
C ALA A 17 -14.01 -3.80 9.56
N ARG A 18 -14.84 -2.77 9.34
CA ARG A 18 -14.59 -1.72 8.31
C ARG A 18 -13.22 -1.05 8.45
N ALA A 19 -12.88 -0.62 9.66
CA ALA A 19 -11.60 0.04 9.93
C ALA A 19 -10.42 -0.90 9.63
N GLY A 20 -10.53 -2.18 10.00
CA GLY A 20 -9.54 -3.21 9.71
C GLY A 20 -9.41 -3.51 8.21
N LEU A 21 -10.52 -3.60 7.49
CA LEU A 21 -10.51 -3.81 6.03
C LEU A 21 -9.82 -2.67 5.29
N ILE A 22 -10.04 -1.42 5.70
CA ILE A 22 -9.36 -0.25 5.11
C ILE A 22 -7.84 -0.34 5.31
N LEU A 23 -7.39 -0.70 6.51
CA LEU A 23 -5.96 -0.86 6.79
C LEU A 23 -5.36 -2.00 5.97
N SER A 24 -6.03 -3.16 5.89
CA SER A 24 -5.56 -4.29 5.09
C SER A 24 -5.46 -3.94 3.60
N ILE A 25 -6.42 -3.20 3.05
CA ILE A 25 -6.37 -2.72 1.66
C ILE A 25 -5.21 -1.73 1.49
N THR A 26 -4.98 -0.83 2.46
CA THR A 26 -3.87 0.13 2.42
C THR A 26 -2.52 -0.59 2.35
N ILE A 27 -2.33 -1.61 3.20
CA ILE A 27 -1.12 -2.44 3.21
C ILE A 27 -0.97 -3.19 1.89
N LEU A 28 -2.06 -3.74 1.35
CA LEU A 28 -2.05 -4.43 0.07
C LEU A 28 -1.65 -3.50 -1.09
N LEU A 29 -2.12 -2.24 -1.10
CA LEU A 29 -1.70 -1.25 -2.09
C LEU A 29 -0.21 -0.94 -1.98
N ILE A 30 0.32 -0.80 -0.76
CA ILE A 30 1.75 -0.59 -0.52
C ILE A 30 2.57 -1.81 -1.00
N ALA A 31 2.09 -3.03 -0.73
CA ALA A 31 2.73 -4.25 -1.19
C ALA A 31 2.79 -4.32 -2.72
N ILE A 32 1.68 -4.02 -3.42
CA ILE A 32 1.64 -3.98 -4.89
C ILE A 32 2.62 -2.92 -5.44
N LEU A 33 2.73 -1.76 -4.79
CA LEU A 33 3.71 -0.74 -5.18
C LEU A 33 5.15 -1.27 -5.05
N GLY A 34 5.46 -2.00 -3.97
CA GLY A 34 6.76 -2.66 -3.79
C GLY A 34 7.05 -3.68 -4.88
N GLU A 35 6.09 -4.57 -5.18
CA GLU A 35 6.21 -5.56 -6.25
C GLU A 35 6.35 -4.90 -7.64
N SER A 36 5.64 -3.79 -7.87
CA SER A 36 5.77 -3.02 -9.11
C SER A 36 7.16 -2.37 -9.25
N ALA A 37 7.79 -1.94 -8.15
CA ALA A 37 9.15 -1.45 -8.19
C ALA A 37 10.16 -2.58 -8.48
N ALA A 38 9.93 -3.77 -7.88
CA ALA A 38 10.71 -4.97 -8.16
C ALA A 38 10.57 -5.46 -9.60
N ALA A 39 9.41 -5.23 -10.25
CA ALA A 39 9.22 -5.52 -11.67
C ALA A 39 10.22 -4.76 -12.58
N GLY A 40 10.80 -3.65 -12.10
CA GLY A 40 11.92 -2.96 -12.76
C GLY A 40 13.14 -3.87 -12.99
N LEU A 41 13.39 -4.86 -12.12
CA LEU A 41 14.48 -5.84 -12.28
C LEU A 41 14.34 -6.68 -13.55
N ILE A 42 13.11 -6.96 -13.96
CA ILE A 42 12.77 -7.84 -15.10
C ILE A 42 12.41 -7.00 -16.34
N GLY A 43 12.70 -5.69 -16.32
CA GLY A 43 12.44 -4.79 -17.44
C GLY A 43 11.03 -4.19 -17.50
N GLY A 44 10.25 -4.27 -16.41
CA GLY A 44 8.92 -3.67 -16.29
C GLY A 44 8.90 -2.14 -16.29
N GLY A 45 10.06 -1.48 -16.24
CA GLY A 45 10.20 -0.02 -16.25
C GLY A 45 9.78 0.66 -14.94
N GLY A 46 9.50 1.96 -15.00
CA GLY A 46 9.03 2.75 -13.86
C GLY A 46 10.14 3.28 -12.94
N ILE A 47 9.76 3.69 -11.73
CA ILE A 47 10.67 4.38 -10.79
C ILE A 47 11.70 3.40 -10.21
N GLY A 48 11.31 2.16 -9.92
CA GLY A 48 12.22 1.13 -9.42
C GLY A 48 13.33 0.77 -10.42
N ASP A 49 13.01 0.83 -11.71
CA ASP A 49 13.96 0.62 -12.79
C ASP A 49 15.05 1.71 -12.85
N LEU A 50 14.71 2.96 -12.58
CA LEU A 50 15.70 4.04 -12.46
C LEU A 50 16.66 3.79 -11.29
N GLY A 51 16.13 3.33 -10.15
CA GLY A 51 16.94 2.97 -8.98
C GLY A 51 17.90 1.82 -9.28
N ILE A 52 17.46 0.81 -10.02
CA ILE A 52 18.30 -0.34 -10.39
C ILE A 52 19.35 0.06 -11.42
N ARG A 53 18.94 0.70 -12.53
CA ARG A 53 19.87 1.01 -13.63
C ARG A 53 20.85 2.12 -13.28
N TYR A 54 20.39 3.21 -12.69
CA TYR A 54 21.25 4.36 -12.40
C TYR A 54 21.80 4.30 -10.98
N GLY A 55 20.95 4.02 -10.00
CA GLY A 55 21.39 3.92 -8.61
C GLY A 55 22.36 2.76 -8.37
N HIS A 56 21.93 1.54 -8.71
CA HIS A 56 22.69 0.32 -8.40
C HIS A 56 23.73 -0.02 -9.47
N GLN A 57 23.32 -0.21 -10.72
CA GLN A 57 24.22 -0.70 -11.77
C GLN A 57 25.29 0.32 -12.19
N ARG A 58 24.97 1.61 -12.17
CA ARG A 58 25.93 2.70 -12.46
C ARG A 58 26.58 3.29 -11.21
N TYR A 59 26.29 2.75 -10.02
CA TYR A 59 26.82 3.22 -8.73
C TYR A 59 26.63 4.73 -8.53
N MET A 60 25.44 5.26 -8.83
CA MET A 60 25.10 6.67 -8.59
C MET A 60 24.27 6.78 -7.30
N PRO A 61 24.90 6.97 -6.11
CA PRO A 61 24.20 6.94 -4.83
C PRO A 61 23.16 8.05 -4.68
N ASP A 62 23.39 9.21 -5.31
CA ASP A 62 22.44 10.33 -5.30
C ASP A 62 21.11 9.94 -5.94
N VAL A 63 21.15 9.28 -7.11
CA VAL A 63 19.95 8.79 -7.81
C VAL A 63 19.26 7.67 -7.02
N MET A 64 20.04 6.79 -6.38
CA MET A 64 19.47 5.78 -5.48
C MET A 64 18.70 6.42 -4.33
N ALA A 65 19.28 7.45 -3.69
CA ALA A 65 18.66 8.15 -2.58
C ALA A 65 17.37 8.87 -3.01
N GLU A 66 17.37 9.53 -4.16
CA GLU A 66 16.18 10.18 -4.72
C GLU A 66 15.04 9.18 -4.99
N VAL A 67 15.35 8.03 -5.59
CA VAL A 67 14.35 6.98 -5.87
C VAL A 67 13.76 6.41 -4.58
N VAL A 68 14.60 6.11 -3.58
CA VAL A 68 14.14 5.60 -2.27
C VAL A 68 13.29 6.64 -1.55
N ALA A 69 13.70 7.92 -1.58
CA ALA A 69 12.95 9.01 -0.97
C ALA A 69 11.58 9.18 -1.64
N LEU A 70 11.51 9.13 -2.97
CA LEU A 70 10.26 9.23 -3.72
C LEU A 70 9.30 8.07 -3.42
N LEU A 71 9.80 6.83 -3.43
CA LEU A 71 8.99 5.65 -3.09
C LEU A 71 8.50 5.72 -1.64
N SER A 72 9.38 6.11 -0.72
CA SER A 72 9.03 6.28 0.70
C SER A 72 7.96 7.35 0.90
N LEU A 73 8.05 8.47 0.19
CA LEU A 73 7.06 9.54 0.23
C LEU A 73 5.68 9.04 -0.22
N ILE A 74 5.62 8.26 -1.30
CA ILE A 74 4.36 7.67 -1.79
C ILE A 74 3.77 6.72 -0.75
N VAL A 75 4.59 5.85 -0.15
CA VAL A 75 4.15 4.93 0.92
C VAL A 75 3.58 5.71 2.10
N ILE A 76 4.25 6.78 2.53
CA ILE A 76 3.77 7.64 3.64
C ILE A 76 2.42 8.28 3.30
N VAL A 77 2.25 8.78 2.08
CA VAL A 77 0.98 9.38 1.63
C VAL A 77 -0.14 8.35 1.64
N ILE A 78 0.09 7.16 1.10
CA ILE A 78 -0.89 6.06 1.06
C ILE A 78 -1.23 5.62 2.49
N GLN A 79 -0.23 5.41 3.34
CA GLN A 79 -0.45 4.98 4.72
C GLN A 79 -1.19 6.03 5.55
N SER A 80 -0.82 7.31 5.40
CA SER A 80 -1.48 8.42 6.07
C SER A 80 -2.96 8.52 5.66
N ALA A 81 -3.24 8.42 4.36
CA ALA A 81 -4.61 8.39 3.85
C ALA A 81 -5.39 7.17 4.38
N GLY A 82 -4.80 5.98 4.37
CA GLY A 82 -5.41 4.76 4.90
C GLY A 82 -5.71 4.84 6.40
N ASN A 83 -4.78 5.39 7.19
CA ASN A 83 -4.95 5.62 8.61
C ASN A 83 -6.08 6.62 8.88
N TYR A 84 -6.13 7.74 8.14
CA TYR A 84 -7.19 8.72 8.26
C TYR A 84 -8.57 8.12 7.93
N LEU A 85 -8.67 7.35 6.84
CA LEU A 85 -9.91 6.69 6.45
C LEU A 85 -10.32 5.62 7.47
N SER A 86 -9.37 4.85 8.00
CA SER A 86 -9.62 3.85 9.04
C SER A 86 -10.13 4.50 10.32
N ALA A 87 -9.49 5.58 10.78
CA ALA A 87 -9.92 6.33 11.97
C ALA A 87 -11.32 6.92 11.80
N LYS A 88 -11.70 7.34 10.58
CA LYS A 88 -13.07 7.81 10.30
C LYS A 88 -14.10 6.68 10.22
N ALA A 89 -13.67 5.49 9.80
CA ALA A 89 -14.53 4.32 9.69
C ALA A 89 -14.70 3.56 11.00
N ASP A 90 -13.77 3.75 11.95
CA ASP A 90 -13.87 3.23 13.30
C ASP A 90 -14.97 4.02 14.04
N LYS A 91 -16.08 3.34 14.34
CA LYS A 91 -17.20 3.87 15.13
C LYS A 91 -17.20 3.29 16.55
N ARG A 92 -16.02 3.09 17.10
CA ARG A 92 -15.86 2.87 18.54
C ARG A 92 -16.11 4.14 19.33
#